data_AF-A0A957D9H4-F1
#
_entry.id   AF-A0A957D9H4-F1
#
_cell.length_a   1.000
_cell.length_b   1.000
_cell.length_c   1.000
_cell.angle_alpha   90.00
_cell.angle_beta   90.00
_cell.angle_gamma   90.00
#
_symmetry.space_group_name_H-M   'P 1'
#
loop_
_entity.id
_entity.type
_entity.pdbx_description
1 polymer ?
#
loop_
_entity_poly.entity_id
_entity_poly.type
_entity_poly.pdbx_seq_one_letter_code
_entity_poly.pdbx_strand_id
1 'polypeptide(L)'
;MLTLAHFLETFLPYQATGAEPVISSVVVDSREAGPGSLFVAFAGEQADGHDFVAQAFAQGAVAAIVERPLPNHPTLDTRSGQPAGPVDFSQPLCLLVESSLTALQQAAKAWRAKFNVRVVGITGSVGKTTTKEMTYSVLAQQFCTLKSPGNRNNEIGLPLT
;
A
#
# COMPACT_ATOMS: atom_id res chain seq x y z
N MET A 1 -13.62 -0.39 5.26
CA MET A 1 -12.67 0.74 5.43
C MET A 1 -11.28 0.14 5.65
N LEU A 2 -10.25 0.66 4.97
CA LEU A 2 -8.88 0.19 5.15
C LEU A 2 -8.27 0.89 6.37
N THR A 3 -7.54 0.15 7.19
CA THR A 3 -6.88 0.65 8.42
C THR A 3 -5.48 0.06 8.51
N LEU A 4 -4.63 0.64 9.36
CA LEU A 4 -3.28 0.12 9.57
C LEU A 4 -3.27 -1.33 10.09
N ALA A 5 -4.33 -1.76 10.78
CA ALA A 5 -4.52 -3.16 11.20
C ALA A 5 -4.40 -4.15 10.04
N HIS A 6 -4.90 -3.79 8.85
CA HIS A 6 -4.85 -4.65 7.66
C HIS A 6 -3.42 -4.96 7.22
N PHE A 7 -2.52 -3.99 7.38
CA PHE A 7 -1.10 -4.14 7.08
C PHE A 7 -0.42 -4.95 8.18
N LEU A 8 -0.69 -4.62 9.45
CA LEU A 8 -0.12 -5.33 10.60
C LEU A 8 -0.51 -6.82 10.62
N GLU A 9 -1.78 -7.15 10.39
CA GLU A 9 -2.28 -8.54 10.26
C GLU A 9 -1.63 -9.31 9.09
N THR A 10 -1.19 -8.58 8.06
CA THR A 10 -0.51 -9.21 6.92
C THR A 10 0.94 -9.56 7.26
N PHE A 11 1.61 -8.74 8.06
CA PHE A 11 3.04 -8.86 8.32
C PHE A 11 3.36 -9.59 9.64
N LEU A 12 2.44 -9.59 10.59
CA LEU A 12 2.64 -10.09 11.95
C LEU A 12 1.39 -10.83 12.46
N PRO A 13 1.54 -11.70 13.48
CA PRO A 13 0.41 -12.18 14.26
C PRO A 13 -0.12 -11.04 15.15
N TYR A 14 -0.89 -10.15 14.53
CA TYR A 14 -1.51 -8.97 15.12
C TYR A 14 -3.03 -9.15 15.23
N GLN A 15 -3.62 -8.66 16.31
CA GLN A 15 -5.07 -8.62 16.48
C GLN A 15 -5.53 -7.17 16.53
N ALA A 16 -6.43 -6.79 15.62
CA ALA A 16 -6.99 -5.45 15.58
C ALA A 16 -7.64 -5.05 16.91
N THR A 17 -7.27 -3.87 17.39
CA THR A 17 -7.75 -3.27 18.63
C THR A 17 -8.86 -2.24 18.40
N GLY A 18 -8.99 -1.76 17.15
CA GLY A 18 -9.90 -0.66 16.79
C GLY A 18 -9.28 0.73 16.96
N ALA A 19 -8.06 0.82 17.52
CA ALA A 19 -7.31 2.07 17.66
C ALA A 19 -6.46 2.40 16.42
N GLU A 20 -6.38 1.50 15.44
CA GLU A 20 -5.52 1.67 14.27
C GLU A 20 -6.02 2.80 13.37
N PRO A 21 -5.14 3.68 12.89
CA PRO A 21 -5.55 4.78 12.04
C PRO A 21 -6.14 4.26 10.72
N VAL A 22 -7.11 5.00 10.20
CA VAL A 22 -7.69 4.78 8.88
C VAL A 22 -6.63 5.10 7.82
N ILE A 23 -6.48 4.22 6.85
CA ILE A 23 -5.63 4.46 5.69
C ILE A 23 -6.50 4.97 4.55
N SER A 24 -6.32 6.25 4.19
CA SER A 24 -7.08 6.93 3.13
C SER A 24 -6.53 6.63 1.74
N SER A 25 -5.21 6.45 1.63
CA SER A 25 -4.51 6.10 0.40
C SER A 25 -3.21 5.38 0.68
N VAL A 26 -2.71 4.63 -0.29
CA VAL A 26 -1.35 4.07 -0.29
C VAL A 26 -0.58 4.75 -1.42
N VAL A 27 0.57 5.33 -1.10
CA VAL A 27 1.37 6.12 -2.04
C VAL A 27 2.82 5.66 -2.04
N VAL A 28 3.47 5.79 -3.19
CA VAL A 28 4.89 5.44 -3.39
C VAL A 28 5.75 6.67 -3.72
N ASP A 29 5.09 7.82 -3.87
CA ASP A 29 5.70 9.12 -4.08
C ASP A 29 5.34 10.00 -2.88
N SER A 30 6.36 10.52 -2.18
CA SER A 30 6.16 11.34 -0.98
C SER A 30 5.43 12.65 -1.29
N ARG A 31 5.38 13.09 -2.55
CA ARG A 31 4.64 14.29 -3.00
C ARG A 31 3.13 14.05 -3.14
N GLU A 32 2.72 12.79 -3.21
CA GLU A 32 1.31 12.37 -3.24
C GLU A 32 0.77 12.06 -1.83
N ALA A 33 1.64 12.11 -0.81
CA ALA A 33 1.25 11.87 0.57
C ALA A 33 0.25 12.93 1.07
N GLY A 34 -0.59 12.51 2.00
CA GLY A 34 -1.63 13.34 2.58
C GLY A 34 -2.15 12.78 3.90
N PRO A 35 -3.08 13.47 4.57
CA PRO A 35 -3.68 13.00 5.81
C PRO A 35 -4.24 11.58 5.70
N GLY A 36 -3.74 10.68 6.54
CA GLY A 36 -4.16 9.27 6.58
C GLY A 36 -3.51 8.38 5.51
N SER A 37 -2.59 8.90 4.71
CA SER A 37 -1.88 8.07 3.72
C SER A 37 -0.89 7.10 4.37
N LEU A 38 -0.63 5.98 3.71
CA LEU A 38 0.49 5.09 4.00
C LEU A 38 1.51 5.23 2.88
N PHE A 39 2.75 5.60 3.22
CA PHE A 39 3.84 5.74 2.27
C PHE A 39 4.63 4.42 2.16
N VAL A 40 4.99 4.01 0.94
CA VAL A 40 5.83 2.82 0.72
C VAL A 40 7.16 3.28 0.15
N ALA A 41 8.21 3.19 0.96
CA ALA A 41 9.56 3.58 0.57
C ALA A 41 10.22 2.47 -0.26
N PHE A 42 10.60 2.78 -1.49
CA PHE A 42 11.38 1.88 -2.35
C PHE A 42 12.81 2.43 -2.52
N ALA A 43 13.81 1.55 -2.47
CA ALA A 43 15.14 1.90 -2.93
C ALA A 43 15.13 2.02 -4.46
N GLY A 44 15.15 3.24 -4.99
CA GLY A 44 15.21 3.50 -6.42
C GLY A 44 16.64 3.60 -6.94
N GLU A 45 16.80 3.51 -8.27
CA GLU A 45 18.12 3.67 -8.91
C GLU A 45 18.67 5.10 -8.82
N GLN A 46 17.79 6.11 -8.82
CA GLN A 46 18.17 7.54 -8.76
C GLN A 46 18.03 8.15 -7.37
N ALA A 47 17.09 7.66 -6.57
CA ALA A 47 16.79 8.20 -5.25
C ALA A 47 16.24 7.09 -4.35
N ASP A 48 16.65 7.10 -3.09
CA ASP A 48 16.13 6.19 -2.08
C ASP A 48 14.85 6.78 -1.45
N GLY A 49 13.72 6.10 -1.63
CA GLY A 49 12.42 6.47 -1.07
C GLY A 49 12.45 6.64 0.45
N HIS A 50 13.36 5.93 1.13
CA HIS A 50 13.51 5.99 2.59
C HIS A 50 13.91 7.39 3.08
N ASP A 51 14.63 8.16 2.25
CA ASP A 51 15.04 9.53 2.61
C ASP A 51 13.87 10.51 2.60
N PHE A 52 12.72 10.12 2.01
CA PHE A 52 11.52 10.96 1.92
C PHE A 52 10.42 10.59 2.93
N VAL A 53 10.68 9.65 3.85
CA VAL A 53 9.70 9.26 4.88
C VAL A 53 9.33 10.43 5.78
N ALA A 54 10.32 11.22 6.21
CA ALA A 54 10.07 12.41 7.02
C ALA A 54 9.16 13.43 6.28
N GLN A 55 9.37 13.60 4.97
CA GLN A 55 8.51 14.44 4.13
C GLN A 55 7.09 13.88 4.02
N ALA A 56 6.92 12.57 3.85
CA ALA A 56 5.61 11.93 3.77
C ALA A 56 4.83 12.10 5.09
N PHE A 57 5.50 11.91 6.24
CA PHE A 57 4.91 12.17 7.55
C PHE A 57 4.54 13.63 7.76
N ALA A 58 5.37 14.57 7.32
CA ALA A 58 5.06 16.00 7.37
C ALA A 58 3.82 16.37 6.54
N GLN A 59 3.50 15.60 5.49
CA GLN A 59 2.29 15.74 4.68
C GLN A 59 1.07 15.01 5.26
N GLY A 60 1.22 14.31 6.38
CA GLY A 60 0.12 13.64 7.09
C GLY A 60 0.02 12.14 6.87
N ALA A 61 1.04 11.50 6.30
CA ALA A 61 1.11 10.05 6.30
C ALA A 61 1.16 9.51 7.74
N VAL A 62 0.36 8.50 8.03
CA VAL A 62 0.23 7.90 9.37
C VAL A 62 1.14 6.69 9.56
N ALA A 63 1.64 6.13 8.46
CA ALA A 63 2.59 5.04 8.49
C ALA A 63 3.47 5.05 7.23
N ALA A 64 4.66 4.44 7.35
CA ALA A 64 5.54 4.19 6.23
C ALA A 64 6.03 2.74 6.24
N ILE A 65 6.00 2.05 5.10
CA ILE A 65 6.70 0.77 4.92
C ILE A 65 8.15 1.09 4.51
N VAL A 66 9.10 0.51 5.24
CA VAL A 66 10.55 0.75 5.09
C VAL A 66 11.34 -0.56 5.16
N GLU A 67 12.49 -0.61 4.51
CA GLU A 67 13.41 -1.76 4.48
C GLU A 67 14.61 -1.55 5.42
N ARG A 68 14.76 -0.34 5.97
CA ARG A 68 15.78 -0.01 6.98
C ARG A 68 15.21 0.83 8.12
N PRO A 69 15.74 0.69 9.36
CA PRO A 69 15.40 1.59 10.45
C PRO A 69 15.73 3.04 10.09
N LEU A 70 14.84 3.96 10.47
CA LEU A 70 15.06 5.39 10.30
C LEU A 70 15.24 6.05 11.68
N PRO A 71 16.30 6.87 11.86
CA PRO A 71 16.49 7.58 13.13
C PRO A 71 15.31 8.54 13.38
N ASN A 72 14.94 8.69 14.66
CA ASN A 72 13.89 9.59 15.13
C ASN A 72 12.46 9.26 14.70
N HIS A 73 12.21 8.08 14.11
CA HIS A 73 10.86 7.61 13.81
C HIS A 73 10.58 6.29 14.54
N PRO A 74 9.47 6.19 15.29
CA PRO A 74 9.05 4.92 15.88
C PRO A 74 9.02 3.83 14.80
N THR A 75 9.70 2.73 15.06
CA THR A 75 9.83 1.64 14.09
C THR A 75 9.36 0.34 14.72
N LEU A 76 8.40 -0.31 14.08
CA LEU A 76 7.94 -1.65 14.40
C LEU A 76 8.61 -2.64 13.45
N ASP A 77 9.42 -3.55 14.00
CA ASP A 77 10.05 -4.61 13.22
C ASP A 77 9.07 -5.74 12.93
N THR A 78 8.59 -5.82 11.68
CA THR A 78 7.62 -6.84 11.27
C THR A 78 8.28 -8.12 10.76
N ARG A 79 9.61 -8.22 10.76
CA ARG A 79 10.35 -9.35 10.20
C ARG A 79 10.54 -10.49 11.20
N SER A 80 10.46 -10.18 12.50
CA SER A 80 10.72 -11.13 13.58
C SER A 80 9.66 -12.23 13.72
N GLY A 81 8.47 -12.05 13.13
CA GLY A 81 7.34 -12.97 13.25
C GLY A 81 6.78 -13.09 14.68
N GLN A 82 7.26 -12.28 15.63
CA GLN A 82 6.75 -12.27 16.99
C GLN A 82 5.49 -11.40 17.10
N PRO A 83 4.59 -11.69 18.05
CA PRO A 83 3.46 -10.81 18.33
C PRO A 83 3.96 -9.40 18.62
N ALA A 84 3.38 -8.42 17.93
CA ALA A 84 3.64 -7.04 18.29
C ALA A 84 3.17 -6.82 19.73
N GLY A 85 4.02 -6.21 20.56
CA GLY A 85 3.57 -5.64 21.82
C GLY A 85 2.55 -4.51 21.57
N PRO A 86 2.10 -3.79 22.61
CA PRO A 86 1.24 -2.64 22.43
C PRO A 86 1.87 -1.65 21.45
N VAL A 87 1.16 -1.35 20.36
CA VAL A 87 1.61 -0.38 19.34
C VAL A 87 0.97 0.95 19.66
N ASP A 88 1.79 2.00 19.80
CA ASP A 88 1.32 3.36 19.95
C ASP A 88 1.10 4.00 18.57
N PHE A 89 -0.13 4.42 18.29
CA PHE A 89 -0.53 5.10 17.06
C PHE A 89 -0.66 6.62 17.24
N SER A 90 -0.20 7.18 18.36
CA SER A 90 -0.20 8.63 18.61
C SER A 90 0.75 9.41 17.68
N GLN A 91 1.70 8.71 17.06
CA GLN A 91 2.67 9.25 16.11
C GLN A 91 2.76 8.37 14.86
N PRO A 92 3.24 8.91 13.72
CA PRO A 92 3.47 8.12 12.52
C PRO A 92 4.47 6.97 12.75
N LEU A 93 4.14 5.79 12.23
CA LEU A 93 4.90 4.55 12.49
C LEU A 93 5.61 4.05 11.24
N CYS A 94 6.88 3.68 11.37
CA CYS A 94 7.61 2.93 10.36
C CYS A 94 7.39 1.42 10.56
N LEU A 95 6.92 0.73 9.53
CA LEU A 95 6.84 -0.73 9.45
C LEU A 95 8.08 -1.24 8.73
N LEU A 96 8.99 -1.84 9.50
CA LEU A 96 10.23 -2.38 8.96
C LEU A 96 10.00 -3.78 8.40
N VAL A 97 10.14 -3.92 7.08
CA VAL A 97 9.94 -5.14 6.30
C VAL A 97 11.23 -5.59 5.64
N GLU A 98 11.28 -6.82 5.10
CA GLU A 98 12.42 -7.28 4.31
C GLU A 98 12.43 -6.69 2.88
N SER A 99 11.23 -6.54 2.29
CA SER A 99 11.06 -5.94 0.96
C SER A 99 9.74 -5.17 0.90
N SER A 100 9.84 -3.89 0.56
CA SER A 100 8.69 -3.00 0.35
C SER A 100 7.78 -3.48 -0.77
N LEU A 101 8.36 -4.07 -1.83
CA LEU A 101 7.58 -4.62 -2.94
C LEU A 101 6.74 -5.81 -2.50
N THR A 102 7.38 -6.77 -1.83
CA THR A 102 6.69 -7.96 -1.33
C THR A 102 5.62 -7.58 -0.30
N ALA A 103 5.94 -6.66 0.62
CA ALA A 103 4.99 -6.17 1.62
C ALA A 103 3.76 -5.51 0.97
N LEU A 104 3.97 -4.64 -0.03
CA LEU A 104 2.88 -4.01 -0.78
C LEU A 104 2.01 -5.06 -1.49
N GLN A 105 2.63 -6.02 -2.18
CA GLN A 105 1.93 -7.08 -2.91
C GLN A 105 1.13 -8.00 -1.97
N GLN A 106 1.69 -8.36 -0.82
CA GLN A 106 1.02 -9.18 0.19
C GLN A 106 -0.19 -8.43 0.78
N ALA A 107 -0.02 -7.16 1.16
CA ALA A 107 -1.11 -6.34 1.70
C ALA A 107 -2.23 -6.16 0.66
N ALA A 108 -1.88 -5.87 -0.59
CA ALA A 108 -2.85 -5.76 -1.68
C ALA A 108 -3.59 -7.07 -1.93
N LYS A 109 -2.89 -8.22 -1.93
CA LYS A 109 -3.51 -9.54 -2.07
C LYS A 109 -4.47 -9.84 -0.92
N ALA A 110 -4.07 -9.59 0.32
CA ALA A 110 -4.90 -9.79 1.50
C ALA A 110 -6.15 -8.89 1.47
N TRP A 111 -5.98 -7.62 1.09
CA TRP A 111 -7.09 -6.68 0.92
C TRP A 111 -8.05 -7.13 -0.19
N ARG A 112 -7.53 -7.49 -1.36
CA ARG A 112 -8.32 -7.98 -2.50
C ARG A 112 -9.12 -9.22 -2.14
N ALA A 113 -8.57 -10.13 -1.34
CA ALA A 113 -9.24 -11.36 -0.92
C ALA A 113 -10.50 -11.10 -0.06
N LYS A 114 -10.62 -9.92 0.59
CA LYS A 114 -11.82 -9.53 1.34
C LYS A 114 -13.03 -9.24 0.44
N PHE A 115 -12.84 -9.13 -0.88
CA PHE A 115 -13.91 -8.79 -1.83
C PHE A 115 -14.22 -9.94 -2.78
N ASN A 116 -15.50 -10.29 -2.89
CA ASN A 116 -15.98 -11.21 -3.91
C ASN A 116 -16.36 -10.46 -5.21
N VAL A 117 -15.35 -9.89 -5.89
CA VAL A 117 -15.53 -9.19 -7.17
C VAL A 117 -15.02 -10.02 -8.34
N ARG A 118 -15.68 -9.89 -9.50
CA ARG A 118 -15.22 -10.49 -10.76
C ARG A 118 -14.03 -9.69 -11.30
N VAL A 119 -12.95 -10.39 -11.65
CA VAL A 119 -11.72 -9.77 -12.20
C VAL A 119 -11.53 -10.21 -13.64
N VAL A 120 -11.19 -9.24 -14.49
CA VAL A 120 -10.83 -9.45 -15.89
C VAL A 120 -9.37 -9.04 -16.08
N GLY A 121 -8.52 -10.00 -16.43
CA GLY A 121 -7.12 -9.76 -16.76
C GLY A 121 -6.95 -9.49 -18.26
N ILE A 122 -6.29 -8.38 -18.61
CA ILE A 122 -6.01 -8.01 -20.00
C ILE A 122 -4.51 -7.97 -20.21
N THR A 123 -4.00 -8.83 -21.09
CA THR A 123 -2.57 -8.98 -21.41
C THR A 123 -2.34 -8.93 -22.93
N GLY A 124 -1.07 -8.94 -23.35
CA GLY A 124 -0.65 -8.94 -24.75
C GLY A 124 0.40 -7.87 -25.06
N SER A 125 1.04 -7.94 -26.23
CA SER A 125 2.09 -6.97 -26.60
C SER A 125 1.50 -5.61 -27.02
N VAL A 126 0.38 -5.62 -27.73
CA VAL A 126 -0.26 -4.42 -28.31
C VAL A 126 -1.74 -4.36 -27.93
N GLY A 127 -2.31 -3.16 -27.80
CA GLY A 127 -3.76 -2.95 -27.62
C GLY A 127 -4.29 -3.09 -26.19
N LYS A 128 -3.47 -3.51 -25.22
CA LYS A 128 -3.87 -3.70 -23.79
C LYS A 128 -4.68 -2.52 -23.23
N THR A 129 -4.16 -1.30 -23.37
CA THR A 129 -4.81 -0.10 -22.83
C THR A 129 -6.15 0.14 -23.50
N THR A 130 -6.21 0.09 -24.83
CA THR A 130 -7.45 0.25 -25.59
C THR A 130 -8.49 -0.80 -25.21
N THR A 131 -8.10 -2.08 -25.12
CA THR A 131 -8.99 -3.17 -24.70
C THR A 131 -9.50 -2.94 -23.28
N LYS A 132 -8.64 -2.55 -22.33
CA LYS A 132 -9.04 -2.21 -20.95
C LYS A 132 -10.06 -1.09 -20.92
N GLU A 133 -9.83 -0.02 -21.67
CA GLU A 133 -10.74 1.14 -21.74
C GLU A 133 -12.10 0.77 -22.35
N MET A 134 -12.12 -0.01 -23.44
CA MET A 134 -13.35 -0.50 -24.07
C MET A 134 -14.11 -1.48 -23.17
N THR A 135 -13.43 -2.44 -22.54
CA THR A 135 -14.05 -3.36 -21.59
C THR A 135 -14.67 -2.62 -20.42
N TYR A 136 -13.96 -1.63 -19.86
CA TYR A 136 -14.51 -0.77 -18.80
C TYR A 136 -15.74 0.01 -19.27
N SER A 137 -15.69 0.63 -20.46
CA SER A 137 -16.81 1.47 -20.93
C SER A 137 -18.10 0.69 -21.10
N VAL A 138 -18.03 -0.58 -21.50
CA VAL A 138 -19.19 -1.47 -21.62
C VAL A 138 -19.68 -1.94 -20.25
N LEU A 139 -18.78 -2.46 -19.40
CA LEU A 139 -19.17 -3.00 -18.09
C LEU A 139 -19.72 -1.92 -17.15
N ALA A 140 -19.15 -0.71 -17.21
CA ALA A 140 -19.58 0.41 -16.38
C ALA A 140 -21.00 0.91 -16.70
N GLN A 141 -21.59 0.55 -17.85
CA GLN A 141 -22.98 0.90 -18.15
C GLN A 141 -23.99 0.18 -17.25
N GLN A 142 -23.62 -0.99 -16.73
CA GLN A 142 -24.52 -1.84 -15.94
C GLN A 142 -23.99 -2.15 -14.54
N PHE A 143 -22.67 -2.16 -14.34
CA PHE A 143 -22.06 -2.59 -13.09
C PHE A 143 -21.16 -1.51 -12.48
N CYS A 144 -21.08 -1.48 -11.15
CA CYS A 144 -20.02 -0.75 -10.45
C CYS A 144 -18.67 -1.40 -10.80
N THR A 145 -17.90 -0.72 -11.64
CA THR A 145 -16.70 -1.27 -12.26
C THR A 145 -15.49 -0.42 -11.88
N LEU A 146 -14.37 -1.07 -11.55
CA LEU A 146 -13.06 -0.44 -11.32
C LEU A 146 -12.12 -0.86 -12.46
N LYS A 147 -11.19 0.02 -12.84
CA LYS A 147 -10.07 -0.29 -13.74
C LYS A 147 -8.77 0.29 -13.18
N SER A 148 -7.64 -0.30 -13.54
CA SER A 148 -6.33 0.28 -13.25
C SER A 148 -6.16 1.64 -13.94
N PRO A 149 -5.77 2.70 -13.21
CA PRO A 149 -5.62 4.03 -13.76
C PRO A 149 -4.40 4.11 -14.68
N GLY A 150 -4.54 4.81 -15.81
CA GLY A 150 -3.46 4.98 -16.80
C GLY A 150 -2.83 3.64 -17.21
N ASN A 151 -1.51 3.53 -17.02
CA ASN A 151 -0.71 2.36 -17.36
C ASN A 151 -0.10 1.69 -16.11
N ARG A 152 -0.80 1.68 -14.97
CA ARG A 152 -0.36 0.96 -13.76
C ARG A 152 -0.48 -0.57 -13.96
N ASN A 153 0.43 -1.15 -14.73
CA ASN A 153 0.44 -2.58 -15.11
C ASN A 153 1.73 -3.32 -14.73
N ASN A 154 2.59 -2.68 -13.95
CA ASN A 154 3.81 -3.28 -13.40
C ASN A 154 3.58 -3.79 -11.96
N GLU A 155 4.64 -4.34 -11.38
CA GLU A 155 4.64 -5.00 -10.06
C GLU A 155 4.32 -4.07 -8.89
N ILE A 156 4.45 -2.75 -9.06
CA ILE A 156 4.11 -1.72 -8.07
C ILE A 156 2.71 -1.16 -8.34
N GLY A 157 2.40 -0.84 -9.59
CA GLY A 157 1.16 -0.19 -9.98
C GLY A 157 -0.09 -1.06 -9.81
N LEU A 158 0.04 -2.37 -10.07
CA LEU A 158 -1.09 -3.30 -9.94
C LEU A 158 -1.53 -3.46 -8.47
N PRO A 159 -0.64 -3.66 -7.48
CA PRO A 159 -1.01 -3.64 -6.05
C PRO A 159 -1.64 -2.34 -5.54
N LEU A 160 -1.36 -1.20 -6.19
CA LEU A 160 -1.94 0.10 -5.84
C LEU A 160 -3.34 0.34 -6.44
N THR A 161 -3.85 -0.61 -7.25
CA THR A 161 -5.19 -0.54 -7.87
C THR A 161 -6.20 -1.31 -7.03
#